data_AF-A0A9N8HVE2-F1
#
_entry.id   AF-A0A9N8HVE2-F1
#
_cell.length_a   1.000
_cell.length_b   1.000
_cell.length_c   1.000
_cell.angle_alpha   90.00
_cell.angle_beta   90.00
_cell.angle_gamma   90.00
#
_symmetry.space_group_name_H-M   'P 1'
#
loop_
_entity.id
_entity.type
_entity.pdbx_description
1 polymer ?
#
loop_
_entity_poly.entity_id
_entity_poly.type
_entity_poly.pdbx_seq_one_letter_code
_entity_poly.pdbx_strand_id
1 'polypeptide(L)'
;MAQTYYDDVGRMFCNSHRRGLCHECCMDFEDINRMVEEEAGLRKPRTDLEKAAEDFVSSDVALRRMESEMGMGPGHPVYEQNRQFQLELLQKWNFARENADAQAANEAFRKALMKEHRHAAELRTIGQAWQRENPGQQVMQFGGPETQRLYDQFVAPPPQRADDNKPRADKYTCAFCGKASDKKMACCSICKLTSYCSRNCQKTAWKAHKLVCKPTDKEPKGMKTLTWAQVEAHQGRPVDGKTLEVRVMQDESMMRQVFQCKDRTGQIERVTAYTNSRRIPGMKPGVILRWKNPRFHCFMDGSRGARIEEEDLANVTVVTE
;
A
#
# COMPACT_ATOMS: atom_id res chain seq x y z
N MET A 1 21.63 9.24 -15.76
CA MET A 1 20.18 8.94 -15.78
C MET A 1 19.99 7.63 -15.05
N ALA A 2 19.20 7.60 -13.97
CA ALA A 2 18.93 6.35 -13.27
C ALA A 2 18.25 5.38 -14.24
N GLN A 3 18.88 4.23 -14.50
CA GLN A 3 18.28 3.20 -15.35
C GLN A 3 16.99 2.69 -14.69
N THR A 4 16.04 2.24 -15.51
CA THR A 4 14.83 1.56 -15.05
C THR A 4 15.05 0.05 -15.13
N TYR A 5 14.53 -0.68 -14.15
CA TYR A 5 14.52 -2.13 -14.15
C TYR A 5 13.17 -2.65 -14.61
N TYR A 6 13.22 -3.71 -15.42
CA TYR A 6 12.04 -4.41 -15.90
C TYR A 6 12.08 -5.84 -15.39
N ASP A 7 10.96 -6.34 -14.88
CA ASP A 7 10.84 -7.75 -14.50
C ASP A 7 10.38 -8.64 -15.67
N ASP A 8 10.21 -9.94 -15.40
CA ASP A 8 9.84 -10.96 -16.39
C ASP A 8 8.49 -10.69 -17.10
N VAL A 9 7.63 -9.84 -16.52
CA VAL A 9 6.33 -9.47 -17.09
C VAL A 9 6.29 -8.01 -17.57
N GLY A 10 7.43 -7.32 -17.58
CA GLY A 10 7.58 -5.95 -18.09
C GLY A 10 7.29 -4.84 -17.08
N ARG A 11 7.06 -5.16 -15.80
CA ARG A 11 6.85 -4.13 -14.77
C ARG A 11 8.11 -3.34 -14.52
N MET A 12 7.95 -2.03 -14.39
CA MET A 12 8.99 -1.03 -14.17
C MET A 12 9.23 -0.78 -12.69
N PHE A 13 10.52 -0.72 -12.34
CA PHE A 13 10.98 -0.39 -10.99
C PHE A 13 12.20 0.52 -11.08
N CYS A 14 12.46 1.30 -10.05
CA CYS A 14 13.74 2.00 -9.96
C CYS A 14 14.89 0.96 -9.93
N ASN A 15 15.96 1.19 -10.69
CA ASN A 15 17.04 0.21 -10.78
C ASN A 15 17.79 0.03 -9.45
N SER A 16 18.01 1.11 -8.70
CA SER A 16 18.80 1.08 -7.46
C SER A 16 18.09 0.36 -6.31
N HIS A 17 16.79 0.60 -6.12
CA HIS A 17 16.05 0.10 -4.96
C HIS A 17 15.03 -0.98 -5.29
N ARG A 18 14.78 -1.26 -6.58
CA ARG A 18 13.81 -2.26 -7.06
C ARG A 18 12.38 -2.02 -6.54
N ARG A 19 12.01 -0.75 -6.33
CA ARG A 19 10.67 -0.32 -5.87
C ARG A 19 9.84 0.25 -7.02
N GLY A 20 8.54 -0.02 -7.00
CA GLY A 20 7.55 0.57 -7.92
C GLY A 20 7.25 2.03 -7.56
N LEU A 21 7.06 2.31 -6.26
CA LEU A 21 7.07 3.66 -5.69
C LEU A 21 8.37 3.85 -4.91
N CYS A 22 9.22 4.78 -5.36
CA CYS A 22 10.51 5.07 -4.76
C CYS A 22 10.65 6.56 -4.48
N HIS A 23 10.50 6.94 -3.22
CA HIS A 23 10.72 8.31 -2.79
C HIS A 23 12.20 8.70 -2.87
N GLU A 24 13.14 7.77 -2.66
CA GLU A 24 14.58 8.05 -2.81
C GLU A 24 14.97 8.47 -4.22
N CYS A 25 14.39 7.83 -5.24
CA CYS A 25 14.63 8.17 -6.63
C CYS A 25 13.61 9.16 -7.22
N CYS A 26 12.61 9.56 -6.44
CA CYS A 26 11.45 10.33 -6.89
C CYS A 26 10.79 9.72 -8.14
N MET A 27 10.60 8.40 -8.14
CA MET A 27 9.97 7.65 -9.23
C MET A 27 8.74 6.91 -8.74
N ASP A 28 7.65 7.02 -9.50
CA ASP A 28 6.42 6.28 -9.28
C ASP A 28 6.04 5.54 -10.57
N PHE A 29 6.03 4.21 -10.50
CA PHE A 29 5.67 3.31 -11.58
C PHE A 29 4.37 2.57 -11.28
N GLU A 30 3.62 2.89 -10.21
CA GLU A 30 2.45 2.11 -9.81
C GLU A 30 1.38 2.05 -10.90
N ASP A 31 1.04 3.19 -11.51
CA ASP A 31 0.05 3.24 -12.59
C ASP A 31 0.54 2.57 -13.88
N ILE A 32 1.83 2.72 -14.22
CA ILE A 32 2.43 2.04 -15.38
C ILE A 32 2.44 0.53 -15.17
N ASN A 33 2.86 0.07 -13.99
CA ASN A 33 2.86 -1.35 -13.64
C ASN A 33 1.46 -1.93 -13.64
N ARG A 34 0.47 -1.15 -13.19
CA ARG A 34 -0.92 -1.54 -13.30
C ARG A 34 -1.33 -1.77 -14.76
N MET A 35 -0.97 -0.88 -15.68
CA MET A 35 -1.28 -1.05 -17.10
C MET A 35 -0.62 -2.30 -17.68
N VAL A 36 0.65 -2.53 -17.38
CA VAL A 36 1.38 -3.75 -17.78
C VAL A 36 0.70 -5.01 -17.23
N GLU A 37 0.24 -4.98 -15.97
CA GLU A 37 -0.47 -6.10 -15.35
C GLU A 37 -1.84 -6.36 -16.02
N GLU A 38 -2.54 -5.31 -16.46
CA GLU A 38 -3.81 -5.42 -17.20
C GLU A 38 -3.59 -6.03 -18.59
N GLU A 39 -2.56 -5.59 -19.32
CA GLU A 39 -2.17 -6.13 -20.63
C GLU A 39 -1.69 -7.59 -20.55
N ALA A 40 -0.94 -7.93 -19.50
CA ALA A 40 -0.48 -9.29 -19.24
C ALA A 40 -1.57 -10.23 -18.68
N GLY A 41 -2.81 -9.73 -18.46
CA GLY A 41 -3.91 -10.50 -17.90
C GLY A 41 -3.73 -10.89 -16.42
N LEU A 42 -2.79 -10.26 -15.72
CA LEU A 42 -2.54 -10.45 -14.29
C LEU A 42 -3.54 -9.68 -13.43
N ARG A 43 -4.15 -8.63 -14.01
CA ARG A 43 -5.16 -7.80 -13.36
C ARG A 43 -6.33 -7.56 -14.32
N LYS A 44 -7.54 -7.43 -13.76
CA LYS A 44 -8.71 -7.06 -14.55
C LYS A 44 -8.55 -5.61 -15.07
N PRO A 45 -8.75 -5.36 -16.38
CA PRO A 45 -8.68 -4.01 -16.93
C PRO A 45 -9.76 -3.11 -16.37
N ARG A 46 -9.45 -1.81 -16.23
CA ARG A 46 -10.46 -0.78 -15.92
C ARG A 46 -11.47 -0.69 -17.05
N THR A 47 -12.73 -0.59 -16.69
CA THR A 47 -13.77 -0.16 -17.64
C THR A 47 -13.60 1.32 -17.97
N ASP A 48 -14.14 1.77 -19.12
CA ASP A 48 -14.10 3.19 -19.48
C ASP A 48 -14.87 4.06 -18.47
N LEU A 49 -15.91 3.51 -17.84
CA LEU A 49 -16.62 4.13 -16.72
C LEU A 49 -15.71 4.34 -15.51
N GLU A 50 -14.92 3.32 -15.13
CA GLU A 50 -13.95 3.42 -14.02
C GLU A 50 -12.84 4.43 -14.33
N LYS A 51 -12.32 4.45 -15.57
CA LYS A 51 -11.31 5.45 -15.99
C LYS A 51 -11.87 6.86 -15.93
N ALA A 52 -13.06 7.10 -16.50
CA ALA A 52 -13.68 8.42 -16.49
C ALA A 52 -13.98 8.92 -15.06
N ALA A 53 -14.39 8.02 -14.16
CA ALA A 53 -14.57 8.33 -12.75
C ALA A 53 -13.24 8.72 -12.07
N GLU A 54 -12.19 7.92 -12.26
CA GLU A 54 -10.86 8.16 -11.69
C GLU A 54 -10.29 9.51 -12.16
N ASP A 55 -10.34 9.80 -13.47
CA ASP A 55 -9.83 11.04 -14.05
C ASP A 55 -10.57 12.27 -13.51
N PHE A 56 -11.92 12.23 -13.53
CA PHE A 56 -12.73 13.34 -13.04
C PHE A 56 -12.51 13.61 -11.55
N VAL A 57 -12.56 12.58 -10.71
CA VAL A 57 -12.40 12.72 -9.26
C VAL A 57 -11.00 13.23 -8.90
N SER A 58 -9.95 12.70 -9.54
CA SER A 58 -8.57 13.19 -9.35
C SER A 58 -8.46 14.68 -9.67
N SER A 59 -9.05 15.12 -10.80
CA SER A 59 -9.03 16.52 -11.21
C SER A 59 -9.84 17.42 -10.27
N ASP A 60 -11.02 16.96 -9.82
CA ASP A 60 -11.86 17.69 -8.87
C ASP A 60 -11.18 17.88 -7.51
N VAL A 61 -10.53 16.83 -6.98
CA VAL A 61 -9.77 16.91 -5.73
C VAL A 61 -8.56 17.83 -5.87
N ALA A 62 -7.83 17.76 -7.00
CA ALA A 62 -6.70 18.65 -7.26
C ALA A 62 -7.13 20.12 -7.28
N LEU A 63 -8.23 20.44 -7.96
CA LEU A 63 -8.75 21.81 -8.05
C LEU A 63 -9.17 22.34 -6.67
N ARG A 64 -9.85 21.53 -5.85
CA ARG A 64 -10.20 21.89 -4.48
C ARG A 64 -8.96 22.15 -3.62
N ARG A 65 -7.91 21.32 -3.74
CA ARG A 65 -6.65 21.54 -3.01
C ARG A 65 -5.95 22.83 -3.44
N MET A 66 -5.95 23.17 -4.72
CA MET A 66 -5.40 24.44 -5.18
C MET A 66 -6.06 25.63 -4.48
N GLU A 67 -7.38 25.59 -4.36
CA GLU A 67 -8.15 26.63 -3.69
C GLU A 67 -7.89 26.65 -2.17
N SER A 68 -7.99 25.49 -1.50
CA SER A 68 -7.95 25.42 -0.04
C SER A 68 -6.55 25.43 0.57
N GLU A 69 -5.55 24.88 -0.11
CA GLU A 69 -4.20 24.66 0.42
C GLU A 69 -3.15 25.56 -0.26
N MET A 70 -3.33 25.90 -1.53
CA MET A 70 -2.34 26.68 -2.30
C MET A 70 -2.74 28.15 -2.48
N GLY A 71 -3.93 28.56 -2.02
CA GLY A 71 -4.45 29.91 -2.22
C GLY A 71 -4.66 30.29 -3.69
N MET A 72 -4.74 29.30 -4.58
CA MET A 72 -4.95 29.48 -6.02
C MET A 72 -6.42 29.17 -6.33
N GLY A 73 -7.27 30.20 -6.31
CA GLY A 73 -8.69 30.08 -6.59
C GLY A 73 -9.12 30.67 -7.94
N PRO A 74 -10.44 30.85 -8.15
CA PRO A 74 -11.00 31.47 -9.35
C PRO A 74 -10.31 32.79 -9.72
N GLY A 75 -10.01 32.96 -11.01
CA GLY A 75 -9.27 34.09 -11.55
C GLY A 75 -7.75 33.90 -11.62
N HIS A 76 -7.17 32.90 -10.95
CA HIS A 76 -5.76 32.56 -11.13
C HIS A 76 -5.55 31.81 -12.47
N PRO A 77 -4.59 32.20 -13.34
CA PRO A 77 -4.44 31.60 -14.67
C PRO A 77 -4.29 30.07 -14.66
N VAL A 78 -3.46 29.54 -13.75
CA VAL A 78 -3.25 28.09 -13.59
C VAL A 78 -4.51 27.39 -13.07
N TYR A 79 -5.29 28.06 -12.22
CA TYR A 79 -6.53 27.51 -11.70
C TYR A 79 -7.59 27.40 -12.81
N GLU A 80 -7.74 28.46 -13.61
CA GLU A 80 -8.71 28.44 -14.73
C GLU A 80 -8.33 27.41 -15.79
N GLN A 81 -7.03 27.22 -16.08
CA GLN A 81 -6.58 26.16 -16.97
C GLN A 81 -6.95 24.76 -16.44
N ASN A 82 -6.67 24.49 -15.16
CA ASN A 82 -7.03 23.21 -14.54
C ASN A 82 -8.55 23.02 -14.44
N ARG A 83 -9.30 24.10 -14.21
CA ARG A 83 -10.76 24.10 -14.21
C ARG A 83 -11.34 23.77 -15.59
N GLN A 84 -10.79 24.33 -16.66
CA GLN A 84 -11.21 23.98 -18.03
C GLN A 84 -10.98 22.49 -18.32
N PHE A 85 -9.81 21.97 -17.97
CA PHE A 85 -9.51 20.55 -18.10
C PHE A 85 -10.46 19.67 -17.26
N GLN A 86 -10.77 20.08 -16.03
CA GLN A 86 -11.74 19.41 -15.16
C GLN A 86 -13.14 19.36 -15.80
N LEU A 87 -13.57 20.43 -16.48
CA LEU A 87 -14.86 20.47 -17.18
C LEU A 87 -14.92 19.48 -18.34
N GLU A 88 -13.83 19.29 -19.08
CA GLU A 88 -13.75 18.26 -20.13
C GLU A 88 -13.87 16.84 -19.53
N LEU A 89 -13.21 16.59 -18.40
CA LEU A 89 -13.32 15.32 -17.69
C LEU A 89 -14.71 15.10 -17.10
N LEU A 90 -15.36 16.16 -16.60
CA LEU A 90 -16.74 16.11 -16.14
C LEU A 90 -17.69 15.71 -17.26
N GLN A 91 -17.50 16.23 -18.48
CA GLN A 91 -18.29 15.83 -19.64
C GLN A 91 -18.09 14.35 -19.98
N LYS A 92 -16.85 13.86 -19.99
CA LYS A 92 -16.55 12.43 -20.22
C LYS A 92 -17.18 11.55 -19.14
N TRP A 93 -17.08 11.95 -17.88
CA TRP A 93 -17.71 11.26 -16.75
C TRP A 93 -19.23 11.23 -16.89
N ASN A 94 -19.87 12.36 -17.18
CA ASN A 94 -21.32 12.43 -17.36
C ASN A 94 -21.79 11.53 -18.50
N PHE A 95 -21.10 11.56 -19.65
CA PHE A 95 -21.40 10.69 -20.77
C PHE A 95 -21.26 9.21 -20.38
N ALA A 96 -20.15 8.80 -19.76
CA ALA A 96 -19.95 7.42 -19.33
C ALA A 96 -21.00 6.97 -18.31
N ARG A 97 -21.34 7.85 -17.35
CA ARG A 97 -22.34 7.61 -16.31
C ARG A 97 -23.75 7.44 -16.88
N GLU A 98 -24.16 8.28 -17.82
CA GLU A 98 -25.50 8.23 -18.43
C GLU A 98 -25.70 6.97 -19.29
N ASN A 99 -24.62 6.43 -19.84
CA ASN A 99 -24.64 5.18 -20.62
C ASN A 99 -24.41 3.92 -19.77
N ALA A 100 -24.29 4.06 -18.45
CA ALA A 100 -24.04 2.97 -17.53
C ALA A 100 -25.25 2.68 -16.64
N ASP A 101 -25.26 1.47 -16.06
CA ASP A 101 -26.16 1.16 -14.95
C ASP A 101 -25.87 2.09 -13.74
N ALA A 102 -26.91 2.57 -13.09
CA ALA A 102 -26.80 3.55 -12.01
C ALA A 102 -26.00 3.02 -10.80
N GLN A 103 -26.15 1.74 -10.47
CA GLN A 103 -25.39 1.12 -9.39
C GLN A 103 -23.90 0.99 -9.76
N ALA A 104 -23.62 0.59 -11.00
CA ALA A 104 -22.26 0.51 -11.52
C ALA A 104 -21.56 1.88 -11.54
N ALA A 105 -22.25 2.95 -11.95
CA ALA A 105 -21.69 4.29 -11.96
C ALA A 105 -21.42 4.83 -10.54
N ASN A 106 -22.37 4.64 -9.62
CA ASN A 106 -22.18 5.01 -8.22
C ASN A 106 -20.97 4.27 -7.61
N GLU A 107 -20.82 2.98 -7.92
CA GLU A 107 -19.69 2.19 -7.46
C GLU A 107 -18.35 2.66 -8.05
N ALA A 108 -18.30 2.97 -9.34
CA ALA A 108 -17.10 3.50 -9.99
C ALA A 108 -16.67 4.85 -9.36
N PHE A 109 -17.62 5.76 -9.17
CA PHE A 109 -17.37 7.05 -8.54
C PHE A 109 -16.88 6.89 -7.09
N ARG A 110 -17.52 6.01 -6.32
CA ARG A 110 -17.13 5.71 -4.94
C ARG A 110 -15.71 5.15 -4.86
N LYS A 111 -15.34 4.22 -5.74
CA LYS A 111 -13.98 3.66 -5.80
C LYS A 111 -12.94 4.73 -6.13
N ALA A 112 -13.24 5.61 -7.09
CA ALA A 112 -12.37 6.74 -7.44
C ALA A 112 -12.16 7.67 -6.23
N LEU A 113 -13.23 8.03 -5.53
CA LEU A 113 -13.15 8.85 -4.32
C LEU A 113 -12.35 8.17 -3.20
N MET A 114 -12.52 6.85 -3.01
CA MET A 114 -11.73 6.08 -2.05
C MET A 114 -10.24 6.01 -2.41
N LYS A 115 -9.88 6.02 -3.70
CA LYS A 115 -8.48 6.11 -4.15
C LYS A 115 -7.87 7.44 -3.71
N GLU A 116 -8.57 8.56 -3.91
CA GLU A 116 -8.09 9.88 -3.49
C GLU A 116 -8.04 10.06 -1.96
N HIS A 117 -9.06 9.57 -1.25
CA HIS A 117 -9.04 9.57 0.21
C HIS A 117 -7.88 8.76 0.79
N ARG A 118 -7.56 7.62 0.17
CA ARG A 118 -6.40 6.80 0.51
C ARG A 118 -5.12 7.62 0.33
N HIS A 119 -4.89 8.15 -0.87
CA HIS A 119 -3.69 8.95 -1.13
C HIS A 119 -3.55 10.13 -0.16
N ALA A 120 -4.65 10.84 0.13
CA ALA A 120 -4.66 11.91 1.13
C ALA A 120 -4.32 11.42 2.55
N ALA A 121 -4.82 10.24 2.97
CA ALA A 121 -4.51 9.65 4.27
C ALA A 121 -3.03 9.23 4.38
N GLU A 122 -2.46 8.71 3.29
CA GLU A 122 -1.04 8.38 3.21
C GLU A 122 -0.15 9.62 3.42
N LEU A 123 -0.42 10.70 2.67
CA LEU A 123 0.31 11.96 2.81
C LEU A 123 0.18 12.57 4.20
N ARG A 124 -1.03 12.56 4.79
CA ARG A 124 -1.25 13.02 6.16
C ARG A 124 -0.46 12.21 7.18
N THR A 125 -0.43 10.89 7.00
CA THR A 125 0.31 9.97 7.88
C THR A 125 1.80 10.27 7.85
N ILE A 126 2.37 10.44 6.65
CA ILE A 126 3.78 10.81 6.49
C ILE A 126 4.05 12.18 7.12
N GLY A 127 3.22 13.19 6.81
CA GLY A 127 3.40 14.54 7.34
C GLY A 127 3.34 14.61 8.87
N GLN A 128 2.40 13.88 9.50
CA GLN A 128 2.32 13.80 10.96
C GLN A 128 3.50 13.08 11.58
N ALA A 129 3.97 11.99 10.97
CA ALA A 129 5.15 11.26 11.43
C ALA A 129 6.40 12.15 11.34
N TRP A 130 6.59 12.83 10.22
CA TRP A 130 7.67 13.79 10.02
C TRP A 130 7.64 14.93 11.02
N GLN A 131 6.47 15.53 11.26
CA GLN A 131 6.32 16.66 12.18
C GLN A 131 6.67 16.29 13.64
N ARG A 132 6.40 15.04 14.06
CA ARG A 132 6.80 14.54 15.38
C ARG A 132 8.32 14.44 15.54
N GLU A 133 9.02 14.09 14.46
CA GLU A 133 10.48 13.94 14.46
C GLU A 133 11.20 15.28 14.21
N ASN A 134 10.52 16.26 13.63
CA ASN A 134 11.06 17.57 13.26
C ASN A 134 10.30 18.72 13.97
N PRO A 135 10.39 18.82 15.31
CA PRO A 135 9.69 19.87 16.05
C PRO A 135 10.19 21.26 15.62
N GLY A 136 9.25 22.15 15.28
CA GLY A 136 9.54 23.52 14.86
C GLY A 136 9.71 23.73 13.36
N GLN A 137 9.81 22.67 12.55
CA GLN A 137 9.74 22.80 11.10
C GLN A 137 8.27 22.80 10.63
N GLN A 138 7.95 23.62 9.64
CA GLN A 138 6.58 23.76 9.11
C GLN A 138 6.37 23.11 7.74
N VAL A 139 7.45 22.87 6.98
CA VAL A 139 7.35 22.38 5.60
C VAL A 139 8.21 21.14 5.44
N MET A 140 7.58 20.02 5.11
CA MET A 140 8.24 18.79 4.70
C MET A 140 8.54 18.86 3.20
N GLN A 141 9.79 18.57 2.81
CA GLN A 141 10.10 18.30 1.41
C GLN A 141 9.83 16.83 1.11
N PHE A 142 8.91 16.55 0.19
CA PHE A 142 8.62 15.18 -0.23
C PHE A 142 9.70 14.65 -1.18
N GLY A 143 10.07 13.39 -0.97
CA GLY A 143 11.15 12.72 -1.70
C GLY A 143 12.36 12.42 -0.81
N GLY A 144 13.30 11.66 -1.34
CA GLY A 144 14.53 11.27 -0.66
C GLY A 144 14.37 10.15 0.40
N PRO A 145 15.48 9.79 1.07
CA PRO A 145 15.54 8.69 2.03
C PRO A 145 14.65 8.89 3.26
N GLU A 146 14.45 10.12 3.72
CA GLU A 146 13.57 10.40 4.86
C GLU A 146 12.11 10.06 4.53
N THR A 147 11.61 10.55 3.39
CA THR A 147 10.25 10.23 2.92
C THR A 147 10.10 8.72 2.70
N GLN A 148 11.11 8.05 2.14
CA GLN A 148 11.06 6.60 1.95
C GLN A 148 10.97 5.84 3.27
N ARG A 149 11.76 6.21 4.28
CA ARG A 149 11.70 5.59 5.61
C ARG A 149 10.34 5.77 6.25
N LEU A 150 9.79 6.99 6.21
CA LEU A 150 8.47 7.28 6.78
C LEU A 150 7.36 6.52 6.04
N TYR A 151 7.44 6.45 4.71
CA TYR A 151 6.53 5.63 3.92
C TYR A 151 6.61 4.15 4.33
N ASP A 152 7.81 3.56 4.35
CA ASP A 152 8.01 2.15 4.70
C ASP A 152 7.50 1.83 6.10
N GLN A 153 7.74 2.73 7.06
CA GLN A 153 7.38 2.54 8.46
C GLN A 153 5.87 2.69 8.70
N PHE A 154 5.22 3.68 8.09
CA PHE A 154 3.85 4.06 8.47
C PHE A 154 2.78 3.83 7.39
N VAL A 155 3.18 3.73 6.12
CA VAL A 155 2.25 3.76 4.98
C VAL A 155 2.30 2.52 4.11
N ALA A 156 3.46 1.91 3.94
CA ALA A 156 3.62 0.74 3.09
C ALA A 156 2.59 -0.34 3.49
N PRO A 157 1.96 -1.02 2.52
CA PRO A 157 1.09 -2.14 2.84
C PRO A 157 1.80 -3.13 3.79
N PRO A 158 1.08 -3.82 4.68
CA PRO A 158 1.68 -4.89 5.45
C PRO A 158 2.31 -5.90 4.47
N PRO A 159 3.51 -6.41 4.77
CA PRO A 159 4.21 -7.32 3.87
C PRO A 159 3.32 -8.55 3.62
N GLN A 160 2.96 -8.84 2.35
CA GLN A 160 2.04 -9.93 2.01
C GLN A 160 2.59 -11.30 2.42
N ARG A 161 3.89 -11.35 2.64
CA ARG A 161 4.69 -12.44 3.22
C ARG A 161 5.81 -11.81 4.03
N ALA A 162 6.32 -12.50 5.04
CA ALA A 162 7.49 -12.03 5.79
C ALA A 162 8.76 -11.86 4.91
N ASP A 163 8.71 -12.27 3.63
CA ASP A 163 9.76 -12.15 2.62
C ASP A 163 9.65 -10.93 1.68
N ASP A 164 8.54 -10.18 1.65
CA ASP A 164 8.33 -9.13 0.65
C ASP A 164 9.19 -7.88 0.90
N ASN A 165 9.60 -7.64 2.14
CA ASN A 165 10.53 -6.58 2.53
C ASN A 165 11.99 -7.08 2.68
N LYS A 166 12.26 -8.38 2.43
CA LYS A 166 13.62 -8.90 2.37
C LYS A 166 14.19 -8.70 0.97
N PRO A 167 15.47 -8.32 0.83
CA PRO A 167 16.13 -8.30 -0.48
C PRO A 167 15.99 -9.69 -1.11
N ARG A 168 15.14 -9.79 -2.14
CA ARG A 168 15.00 -11.03 -2.91
C ARG A 168 16.35 -11.32 -3.53
N ALA A 169 16.82 -12.56 -3.42
CA ALA A 169 18.01 -12.97 -4.14
C ALA A 169 17.81 -12.65 -5.63
N ASP A 170 18.74 -11.91 -6.23
CA ASP A 170 18.82 -11.82 -7.68
C ASP A 170 19.05 -13.25 -8.19
N LYS A 171 18.00 -13.87 -8.75
CA LYS A 171 18.03 -15.27 -9.21
C LYS A 171 18.68 -15.41 -10.57
N TYR A 172 19.09 -14.32 -11.18
CA TYR A 172 19.65 -14.31 -12.53
C TYR A 172 21.11 -13.88 -12.51
N THR A 173 21.61 -13.30 -11.41
CA THR A 173 23.03 -12.93 -11.26
C THR A 173 23.71 -13.74 -10.17
N CYS A 174 24.84 -14.38 -10.53
CA CYS A 174 25.63 -15.13 -9.57
C CYS A 174 26.30 -14.21 -8.54
N ALA A 175 26.02 -14.40 -7.25
CA ALA A 175 26.58 -13.61 -6.16
C ALA A 175 28.10 -13.77 -5.97
N PHE A 176 28.73 -14.75 -6.61
CA PHE A 176 30.18 -14.97 -6.55
C PHE A 176 30.93 -14.40 -7.76
N CYS A 177 30.53 -14.82 -8.96
CA CYS A 177 31.26 -14.49 -10.19
C CYS A 177 30.60 -13.38 -11.02
N GLY A 178 29.46 -12.84 -10.56
CA GLY A 178 28.75 -11.73 -11.22
C GLY A 178 28.12 -12.07 -12.57
N LYS A 179 28.23 -13.33 -13.05
CA LYS A 179 27.64 -13.73 -14.32
C LYS A 179 26.12 -13.71 -14.24
N ALA A 180 25.49 -13.03 -15.19
CA ALA A 180 24.06 -13.08 -15.41
C ALA A 180 23.68 -14.33 -16.22
N SER A 181 22.46 -14.83 -16.05
CA SER A 181 21.85 -15.92 -16.82
C SER A 181 20.39 -15.60 -17.09
N ASP A 182 19.92 -16.05 -18.25
CA ASP A 182 18.52 -16.14 -18.67
C ASP A 182 17.70 -17.15 -17.83
N LYS A 183 18.37 -18.05 -17.10
CA LYS A 183 17.74 -19.11 -16.30
C LYS A 183 17.92 -18.83 -14.82
N LYS A 184 16.89 -19.20 -14.05
CA LYS A 184 16.91 -19.11 -12.58
C LYS A 184 18.04 -19.95 -12.00
N MET A 185 18.95 -19.29 -11.31
CA MET A 185 20.08 -19.87 -10.61
C MET A 185 19.65 -20.48 -9.27
N ALA A 186 20.43 -21.45 -8.79
CA ALA A 186 20.19 -22.09 -7.51
C ALA A 186 20.46 -21.10 -6.37
N CYS A 187 19.49 -20.95 -5.46
CA CYS A 187 19.64 -20.13 -4.26
C CYS A 187 20.32 -20.92 -3.14
N CYS A 188 20.97 -20.21 -2.21
CA CYS A 188 21.46 -20.81 -0.98
C CYS A 188 20.31 -21.51 -0.23
N SER A 189 20.46 -22.79 0.10
CA SER A 189 19.40 -23.59 0.72
C SER A 189 19.05 -23.17 2.15
N ILE A 190 19.94 -22.42 2.82
CA ILE A 190 19.78 -21.96 4.21
C ILE A 190 19.05 -20.63 4.27
N CYS A 191 19.59 -19.61 3.59
CA CYS A 191 19.07 -18.24 3.68
C CYS A 191 18.17 -17.85 2.50
N LYS A 192 18.29 -18.51 1.34
CA LYS A 192 17.59 -18.17 0.08
C LYS A 192 17.79 -16.72 -0.42
N LEU A 193 18.75 -15.97 0.14
CA LEU A 193 19.01 -14.54 -0.17
C LEU A 193 20.11 -14.31 -1.22
N THR A 194 20.83 -15.36 -1.63
CA THR A 194 21.88 -15.28 -2.65
C THR A 194 21.72 -16.43 -3.65
N SER A 195 22.08 -16.19 -4.91
CA SER A 195 22.02 -17.19 -5.99
C SER A 195 23.40 -17.44 -6.60
N TYR A 196 23.58 -18.65 -7.14
CA TYR A 196 24.85 -19.07 -7.73
C TYR A 196 24.62 -19.84 -9.03
N CYS A 197 25.42 -19.53 -10.05
CA CYS A 197 25.34 -20.22 -11.34
C CYS A 197 25.76 -21.70 -11.26
N SER A 198 26.50 -22.08 -10.21
CA SER A 198 26.93 -23.45 -9.99
C SER A 198 27.23 -23.72 -8.51
N ARG A 199 27.23 -25.00 -8.14
CA ARG A 199 27.65 -25.48 -6.82
C ARG A 199 29.10 -25.09 -6.50
N ASN A 200 29.94 -24.93 -7.52
CA ASN A 200 31.32 -24.49 -7.35
C ASN A 200 31.37 -23.03 -6.86
N CYS A 201 30.62 -22.13 -7.52
CA CYS A 201 30.51 -20.73 -7.10
C CYS A 201 29.94 -20.59 -5.67
N GLN A 202 28.97 -21.43 -5.30
CA GLN A 202 28.45 -21.47 -3.93
C GLN A 202 29.52 -21.88 -2.91
N LYS A 203 30.29 -22.95 -3.19
CA LYS A 203 31.37 -23.43 -2.30
C LYS A 203 32.48 -22.39 -2.13
N THR A 204 32.87 -21.72 -3.22
CA THR A 204 33.92 -20.70 -3.17
C THR A 204 33.46 -19.46 -2.39
N ALA A 205 32.21 -19.02 -2.60
CA ALA A 205 31.63 -17.92 -1.83
C ALA A 205 31.37 -18.28 -0.36
N TRP A 206 31.29 -19.55 0.00
CA TRP A 206 30.86 -20.01 1.33
C TRP A 206 31.69 -19.43 2.48
N LYS A 207 33.02 -19.27 2.29
CA LYS A 207 33.90 -18.72 3.33
C LYS A 207 33.46 -17.33 3.80
N ALA A 208 33.02 -16.48 2.88
CA ALA A 208 32.49 -15.15 3.18
C ALA A 208 30.99 -15.20 3.48
N HIS A 209 30.21 -15.94 2.69
CA HIS A 209 28.75 -16.00 2.82
C HIS A 209 28.30 -16.57 4.18
N LYS A 210 29.00 -17.54 4.76
CA LYS A 210 28.62 -18.15 6.05
C LYS A 210 28.53 -17.14 7.20
N LEU A 211 29.27 -16.03 7.12
CA LEU A 211 29.27 -14.98 8.14
C LEU A 211 27.96 -14.18 8.15
N VAL A 212 27.25 -14.16 7.02
CA VAL A 212 26.00 -13.41 6.83
C VAL A 212 24.80 -14.33 6.54
N CYS A 213 25.03 -15.63 6.41
CA CYS A 213 24.00 -16.62 6.09
C CYS A 213 23.15 -16.93 7.34
N LYS A 214 21.92 -16.41 7.38
CA LYS A 214 20.95 -16.70 8.45
C LYS A 214 19.82 -17.60 7.92
N PRO A 215 19.39 -18.63 8.66
CA PRO A 215 18.23 -19.43 8.30
C PRO A 215 17.00 -18.53 8.12
N THR A 216 16.24 -18.75 7.05
CA THR A 216 14.88 -18.24 6.99
C THR A 216 13.99 -19.19 7.78
N ASP A 217 13.24 -18.68 8.76
CA ASP A 217 12.24 -19.48 9.48
C ASP A 217 11.35 -20.23 8.47
N LYS A 218 11.08 -21.50 8.76
CA LYS A 218 10.19 -22.32 7.94
C LYS A 218 8.78 -21.72 8.04
N GLU A 219 8.38 -20.98 7.01
CA GLU A 219 7.06 -20.38 6.99
C GLU A 219 5.94 -21.43 6.92
N PRO A 220 4.82 -21.21 7.62
CA PRO A 220 3.58 -21.90 7.30
C PRO A 220 3.20 -21.55 5.86
N LYS A 221 2.94 -22.58 5.04
CA LYS A 221 2.50 -22.44 3.64
C LYS A 221 1.30 -21.49 3.56
N GLY A 222 1.51 -20.31 2.97
CA GLY A 222 0.45 -19.42 2.45
C GLY A 222 -0.75 -19.23 3.37
N MET A 223 -0.54 -18.60 4.53
CA MET A 223 -1.68 -18.07 5.29
C MET A 223 -2.27 -16.92 4.47
N LYS A 224 -3.34 -17.20 3.70
CA LYS A 224 -4.06 -16.16 2.95
C LYS A 224 -4.67 -15.20 3.96
N THR A 225 -3.99 -14.08 4.23
CA THR A 225 -4.52 -12.99 5.03
C THR A 225 -5.65 -12.29 4.29
N LEU A 226 -6.70 -11.95 5.03
CA LEU A 226 -7.88 -11.29 4.48
C LEU A 226 -7.56 -9.85 4.09
N THR A 227 -8.29 -9.34 3.11
CA THR A 227 -8.38 -7.91 2.79
C THR A 227 -9.62 -7.31 3.45
N TRP A 228 -9.69 -5.98 3.58
CA TRP A 228 -10.87 -5.30 4.10
C TRP A 228 -12.14 -5.65 3.32
N ALA A 229 -12.08 -5.59 1.99
CA ALA A 229 -13.18 -6.01 1.12
C ALA A 229 -13.64 -7.47 1.39
N GLN A 230 -12.71 -8.38 1.70
CA GLN A 230 -13.06 -9.76 2.04
C GLN A 230 -13.76 -9.86 3.40
N VAL A 231 -13.34 -9.09 4.40
CA VAL A 231 -14.02 -9.05 5.70
C VAL A 231 -15.40 -8.40 5.57
N GLU A 232 -15.50 -7.28 4.85
CA GLU A 232 -16.76 -6.55 4.59
C GLU A 232 -17.79 -7.43 3.87
N ALA A 233 -17.36 -8.29 2.94
CA ALA A 233 -18.23 -9.24 2.25
C ALA A 233 -18.95 -10.25 3.17
N HIS A 234 -18.46 -10.43 4.41
CA HIS A 234 -19.10 -11.28 5.41
C HIS A 234 -20.20 -10.57 6.23
N GLN A 235 -20.52 -9.31 5.91
CA GLN A 235 -21.69 -8.59 6.44
C GLN A 235 -21.79 -8.61 7.97
N GLY A 236 -20.65 -8.43 8.65
CA GLY A 236 -20.56 -8.39 10.11
C GLY A 236 -20.47 -9.73 10.83
N ARG A 237 -20.51 -10.85 10.10
CA ARG A 237 -20.21 -12.16 10.69
C ARG A 237 -18.69 -12.33 10.84
N PRO A 238 -18.21 -13.00 11.91
CA PRO A 238 -16.81 -13.37 12.04
C PRO A 238 -16.34 -14.23 10.87
N VAL A 239 -15.12 -13.96 10.38
CA VAL A 239 -14.51 -14.78 9.33
C VAL A 239 -13.67 -15.90 9.93
N ASP A 240 -14.34 -16.99 10.31
CA ASP A 240 -13.75 -18.09 11.08
C ASP A 240 -12.51 -18.72 10.42
N GLY A 241 -11.47 -18.93 11.23
CA GLY A 241 -10.22 -19.58 10.84
C GLY A 241 -9.34 -18.72 9.91
N LYS A 242 -9.69 -17.45 9.69
CA LYS A 242 -8.92 -16.52 8.86
C LYS A 242 -8.37 -15.37 9.70
N THR A 243 -7.35 -14.72 9.16
CA THR A 243 -6.66 -13.62 9.83
C THR A 243 -6.63 -12.41 8.91
N LEU A 244 -7.08 -11.27 9.40
CA LEU A 244 -6.83 -9.97 8.80
C LEU A 244 -5.47 -9.44 9.29
N GLU A 245 -4.66 -8.94 8.37
CA GLU A 245 -3.38 -8.29 8.69
C GLU A 245 -3.38 -6.89 8.09
N VAL A 246 -3.17 -5.88 8.93
CA VAL A 246 -3.24 -4.46 8.55
C VAL A 246 -2.15 -3.65 9.25
N ARG A 247 -1.60 -2.65 8.55
CA ARG A 247 -0.67 -1.67 9.14
C ARG A 247 -1.46 -0.54 9.76
N VAL A 248 -1.14 -0.18 11.01
CA VAL A 248 -1.72 0.96 11.72
C VAL A 248 -1.08 2.24 11.22
N MET A 249 -1.86 3.11 10.58
CA MET A 249 -1.34 4.33 9.94
C MET A 249 -1.46 5.54 10.86
N GLN A 250 -2.69 5.89 11.23
CA GLN A 250 -2.99 7.14 11.91
C GLN A 250 -3.82 6.87 13.17
N ASP A 251 -3.46 7.55 14.25
CA ASP A 251 -4.24 7.62 15.48
C ASP A 251 -5.32 8.69 15.35
N GLU A 252 -6.60 8.28 15.39
CA GLU A 252 -7.78 9.16 15.40
C GLU A 252 -8.50 9.11 16.76
N SER A 253 -7.81 8.64 17.80
CA SER A 253 -8.40 8.45 19.12
C SER A 253 -8.77 9.80 19.75
N MET A 254 -10.03 9.92 20.16
CA MET A 254 -10.51 11.02 21.01
C MET A 254 -10.98 10.47 22.36
N MET A 255 -12.19 9.92 22.40
CA MET A 255 -12.77 9.32 23.63
C MET A 255 -12.57 7.81 23.72
N ARG A 256 -12.27 7.18 22.59
CA ARG A 256 -12.06 5.75 22.41
C ARG A 256 -10.90 5.57 21.45
N GLN A 257 -10.19 4.46 21.60
CA GLN A 257 -9.09 4.16 20.70
C GLN A 257 -9.61 3.83 19.29
N VAL A 258 -9.22 4.65 18.31
CA VAL A 258 -9.60 4.54 16.89
C VAL A 258 -8.35 4.73 16.05
N PHE A 259 -8.09 3.80 15.14
CA PHE A 259 -6.97 3.92 14.20
C PHE A 259 -7.43 3.73 12.76
N GLN A 260 -6.81 4.45 11.83
CA GLN A 260 -6.85 4.09 10.41
C GLN A 260 -5.83 2.99 10.14
N CYS A 261 -6.28 1.93 9.48
CA CYS A 261 -5.49 0.73 9.23
C CYS A 261 -5.55 0.32 7.76
N LYS A 262 -4.39 0.10 7.17
CA LYS A 262 -4.24 -0.25 5.75
C LYS A 262 -3.97 -1.73 5.55
N ASP A 263 -4.73 -2.35 4.65
CA ASP A 263 -4.50 -3.74 4.28
C ASP A 263 -3.48 -3.89 3.15
N ARG A 264 -3.21 -5.14 2.78
CA ARG A 264 -2.26 -5.50 1.72
C ARG A 264 -2.63 -5.04 0.30
N THR A 265 -3.86 -4.59 0.08
CA THR A 265 -4.33 -4.01 -1.19
C THR A 265 -4.33 -2.49 -1.17
N GLY A 266 -3.92 -1.92 -0.03
CA GLY A 266 -3.93 -0.50 0.25
C GLY A 266 -5.30 0.06 0.62
N GLN A 267 -6.34 -0.77 0.80
CA GLN A 267 -7.60 -0.27 1.34
C GLN A 267 -7.38 0.17 2.80
N ILE A 268 -7.92 1.33 3.16
CA ILE A 268 -7.82 1.89 4.51
C ILE A 268 -9.21 1.88 5.14
N GLU A 269 -9.33 1.28 6.32
CA GLU A 269 -10.54 1.29 7.13
C GLU A 269 -10.21 1.56 8.59
N ARG A 270 -11.21 1.94 9.38
CA ARG A 270 -11.03 2.20 10.82
C ARG A 270 -11.02 0.90 11.61
N VAL A 271 -10.19 0.84 12.65
CA VAL A 271 -10.24 -0.17 13.71
C VAL A 271 -10.55 0.55 15.02
N THR A 272 -11.64 0.16 15.68
CA THR A 272 -12.10 0.80 16.91
C THR A 272 -12.17 -0.19 18.07
N ALA A 273 -11.64 0.20 19.24
CA ALA A 273 -11.62 -0.64 20.44
C ALA A 273 -12.93 -0.56 21.25
N TYR A 274 -13.73 -1.62 21.23
CA TYR A 274 -14.93 -1.82 22.06
C TYR A 274 -14.68 -2.76 23.24
N THR A 275 -13.54 -2.57 23.89
CA THR A 275 -13.09 -3.33 25.05
C THR A 275 -13.44 -2.59 26.35
N ASN A 276 -13.41 -3.29 27.46
CA ASN A 276 -13.61 -2.73 28.80
C ASN A 276 -12.57 -1.65 29.13
N SER A 277 -11.32 -1.87 28.70
CA SER A 277 -10.23 -0.91 28.83
C SER A 277 -10.28 0.24 27.82
N ARG A 278 -11.22 0.19 26.85
CA ARG A 278 -11.32 1.08 25.68
C ARG A 278 -10.04 1.14 24.84
N ARG A 279 -9.16 0.15 24.98
CA ARG A 279 -7.86 0.04 24.33
C ARG A 279 -7.61 -1.38 23.83
N ILE A 280 -6.85 -1.46 22.76
CA ILE A 280 -6.19 -2.64 22.22
C ILE A 280 -4.71 -2.50 22.60
N PRO A 281 -4.17 -3.42 23.42
CA PRO A 281 -2.78 -3.33 23.88
C PRO A 281 -1.77 -3.27 22.73
N GLY A 282 -0.78 -2.39 22.85
CA GLY A 282 0.34 -2.26 21.89
C GLY A 282 0.02 -1.50 20.59
N MET A 283 -1.24 -1.16 20.32
CA MET A 283 -1.62 -0.39 19.13
C MET A 283 -1.03 1.02 19.14
N LYS A 284 -0.29 1.37 18.10
CA LYS A 284 0.27 2.69 17.81
C LYS A 284 0.60 2.79 16.31
N PRO A 285 0.74 3.98 15.71
CA PRO A 285 1.16 4.11 14.32
C PRO A 285 2.45 3.33 14.01
N GLY A 286 2.47 2.67 12.85
CA GLY A 286 3.59 1.89 12.32
C GLY A 286 3.61 0.41 12.71
N VAL A 287 2.76 -0.05 13.64
CA VAL A 287 2.67 -1.48 13.99
C VAL A 287 1.78 -2.25 13.02
N ILE A 288 1.95 -3.56 12.98
CA ILE A 288 1.07 -4.46 12.25
C ILE A 288 0.09 -5.11 13.23
N LEU A 289 -1.21 -4.95 12.95
CA LEU A 289 -2.29 -5.63 13.64
C LEU A 289 -2.63 -6.92 12.89
N ARG A 290 -2.56 -8.05 13.60
CA ARG A 290 -3.08 -9.35 13.16
C ARG A 290 -4.31 -9.69 13.98
N TRP A 291 -5.44 -9.89 13.30
CA TRP A 291 -6.70 -10.20 13.95
C TRP A 291 -7.31 -11.46 13.37
N LYS A 292 -7.40 -12.52 14.18
CA LYS A 292 -8.04 -13.79 13.81
C LYS A 292 -9.56 -13.69 14.02
N ASN A 293 -10.32 -14.28 13.10
CA ASN A 293 -11.78 -14.22 13.05
C ASN A 293 -12.33 -12.78 13.02
N PRO A 294 -11.83 -11.92 12.11
CA PRO A 294 -12.19 -10.51 12.10
C PRO A 294 -13.66 -10.28 11.77
N ARG A 295 -14.18 -9.15 12.23
CA ARG A 295 -15.56 -8.68 11.99
C ARG A 295 -15.55 -7.27 11.42
N PHE A 296 -16.47 -6.98 10.51
CA PHE A 296 -16.65 -5.66 9.91
C PHE A 296 -18.01 -5.07 10.29
N HIS A 297 -18.06 -3.80 10.67
CA HIS A 297 -19.27 -3.14 11.10
C HIS A 297 -19.53 -1.88 10.27
N CYS A 298 -20.79 -1.68 9.91
CA CYS A 298 -21.32 -0.42 9.42
C CYS A 298 -22.11 0.22 10.56
N PHE A 299 -21.77 1.45 10.92
CA PHE A 299 -22.39 2.19 12.02
C PHE A 299 -23.57 3.02 11.50
N MET A 300 -24.47 3.39 12.42
CA MET A 300 -25.66 4.19 12.09
C MET A 300 -25.33 5.62 11.65
N ASP A 301 -24.15 6.13 11.99
CA ASP A 301 -23.63 7.43 11.55
C ASP A 301 -23.02 7.38 10.12
N GLY A 302 -23.13 6.23 9.45
CA GLY A 302 -22.55 6.00 8.13
C GLY A 302 -21.05 5.70 8.13
N SER A 303 -20.39 5.73 9.29
CA SER A 303 -19.01 5.26 9.41
C SER A 303 -18.94 3.73 9.28
N ARG A 304 -17.78 3.22 8.90
CA ARG A 304 -17.56 1.77 8.74
C ARG A 304 -16.15 1.39 9.15
N GLY A 305 -15.97 0.12 9.54
CA GLY A 305 -14.67 -0.42 9.91
C GLY A 305 -14.75 -1.66 10.78
N ALA A 306 -13.60 -2.09 11.29
CA ALA A 306 -13.48 -3.14 12.27
C ALA A 306 -13.83 -2.64 13.68
N ARG A 307 -14.53 -3.49 14.42
CA ARG A 307 -14.76 -3.32 15.86
C ARG A 307 -14.15 -4.52 16.58
N ILE A 308 -13.18 -4.25 17.44
CA ILE A 308 -12.55 -5.27 18.29
C ILE A 308 -13.23 -5.20 19.66
N GLU A 309 -13.96 -6.25 20.02
CA GLU A 309 -14.61 -6.38 21.32
C GLU A 309 -13.71 -7.08 22.35
N GLU A 310 -14.18 -7.18 23.60
CA GLU A 310 -13.43 -7.84 24.67
C GLU A 310 -13.06 -9.29 24.32
N GLU A 311 -13.99 -10.03 23.73
CA GLU A 311 -13.80 -11.42 23.29
C GLU A 311 -12.81 -11.56 22.12
N ASP A 312 -12.62 -10.50 21.33
CA ASP A 312 -11.69 -10.48 20.21
C ASP A 312 -10.25 -10.30 20.65
N LEU A 313 -10.00 -9.72 21.84
CA LEU A 313 -8.65 -9.39 22.30
C LEU A 313 -7.72 -10.61 22.35
N ALA A 314 -8.25 -11.79 22.71
CA ALA A 314 -7.48 -13.04 22.71
C ALA A 314 -7.03 -13.48 21.30
N ASN A 315 -7.69 -12.98 20.25
CA ASN A 315 -7.42 -13.26 18.85
C ASN A 315 -6.66 -12.13 18.13
N VAL A 316 -6.24 -11.11 18.89
CA VAL A 316 -5.51 -9.95 18.38
C VAL A 316 -4.04 -10.05 18.78
N THR A 317 -3.16 -9.82 17.82
CA THR A 317 -1.71 -9.71 18.05
C THR A 317 -1.20 -8.46 17.38
N VAL A 318 -0.44 -7.65 18.11
CA VAL A 318 0.21 -6.45 17.59
C VAL A 318 1.71 -6.71 17.48
N VAL A 319 2.25 -6.54 16.27
CA VAL A 319 3.64 -6.82 15.94
C VAL A 319 4.34 -5.49 15.62
N THR A 320 5.51 -5.30 16.21
CA THR A 320 6.43 -4.21 15.84
C THR A 320 7.42 -4.76 14.82
N GLU A 321 7.60 -4.04 13.71
CA GLU A 321 8.67 -4.35 12.74
C GLU A 321 10.04 -3.90 13.24
#